data_AF-X1EIL1-F1
#
_entry.id   AF-X1EIL1-F1
#
_cell.length_a   1.000
_cell.length_b   1.000
_cell.length_c   1.000
_cell.angle_alpha   90.00
_cell.angle_beta   90.00
_cell.angle_gamma   90.00
#
_symmetry.space_group_name_H-M   'P 1'
#
loop_
_entity.id
_entity.type
_entity.pdbx_description
1 polymer ?
#
loop_
_entity_poly.entity_id
_entity_poly.type
_entity_poly.pdbx_seq_one_letter_code
_entity_poly.pdbx_strand_id
1 'polypeptide(L)' 'DYPLEALREAVINALIHKDYLSTAEIQIKIYDDRLWIWNPGKLPKQLTIESLKREHSSFPKNPLLLSVFR' A
#
# COMPACT_ATOMS: atom_id res chain seq x y z
N ASP A 1 14.61 -12.35 -7.58
CA ASP A 1 14.83 -11.13 -6.78
C ASP A 1 13.84 -10.03 -7.14
N TYR A 2 13.41 -9.25 -6.15
CA TYR A 2 12.46 -8.14 -6.33
C TYR A 2 13.20 -6.83 -6.61
N PRO A 3 12.74 -6.00 -7.57
CA PRO A 3 13.33 -4.68 -7.79
C PRO A 3 13.19 -3.80 -6.53
N LEU A 4 14.29 -3.15 -6.12
CA LEU A 4 14.31 -2.30 -4.93
C LEU A 4 13.28 -1.16 -5.01
N GLU A 5 13.05 -0.61 -6.20
CA GLU A 5 12.06 0.44 -6.43
C GLU A 5 10.63 -0.05 -6.19
N ALA A 6 10.30 -1.25 -6.67
CA ALA A 6 9.00 -1.87 -6.44
C ALA A 6 8.77 -2.16 -4.95
N LEU A 7 9.80 -2.63 -4.24
CA LEU A 7 9.73 -2.85 -2.79
C LEU A 7 9.51 -1.53 -2.03
N ARG A 8 10.25 -0.48 -2.39
CA ARG A 8 10.12 0.85 -1.79
C ARG A 8 8.70 1.37 -1.97
N GLU A 9 8.17 1.31 -3.20
CA GLU A 9 6.82 1.77 -3.51
C GLU A 9 5.75 0.96 -2.78
N ALA A 10 5.91 -0.36 -2.68
CA ALA A 10 4.97 -1.21 -1.95
C ALA A 10 4.91 -0.86 -0.45
N VAL A 11 6.06 -0.57 0.18
CA VAL A 11 6.12 -0.15 1.58
C VAL A 11 5.54 1.26 1.77
N ILE A 12 5.84 2.20 0.86
CA ILE A 12 5.27 3.55 0.87
C ILE A 12 3.74 3.49 0.75
N ASN A 13 3.21 2.67 -0.17
CA ASN A 13 1.77 2.47 -0.32
C ASN A 13 1.13 1.90 0.95
N ALA A 14 1.78 0.93 1.60
CA ALA A 14 1.30 0.38 2.87
C ALA A 14 1.22 1.45 3.98
N LEU A 15 2.18 2.39 4.03
CA LEU A 15 2.17 3.52 4.97
C LEU A 15 1.08 4.54 4.63
N ILE A 16 1.03 5.01 3.38
CA ILE A 16 0.11 6.07 2.93
C ILE A 16 -1.35 5.64 3.04
N HIS A 17 -1.65 4.35 2.80
CA HIS A 17 -3.01 3.83 2.83
C HIS A 17 -3.39 3.13 4.14
N LYS A 18 -2.50 3.13 5.15
CA LYS A 18 -2.80 2.58 6.49
C LYS A 18 -3.98 3.30 7.14
N ASP A 19 -4.87 2.53 7.73
CA ASP A 19 -5.86 3.02 8.67
C ASP A 19 -5.21 3.21 10.05
N TYR A 20 -4.79 4.44 10.34
CA TYR A 20 -4.13 4.78 11.62
C TYR A 20 -5.08 4.81 12.82
N LEU A 21 -6.40 4.68 12.62
CA LEU A 21 -7.33 4.42 13.71
C LEU A 21 -7.26 2.96 14.20
N SER A 22 -6.68 2.06 13.41
CA SER A 22 -6.42 0.69 13.81
C SER A 22 -5.07 0.59 14.52
N THR A 23 -5.04 -0.16 15.62
CA THR A 23 -3.81 -0.55 16.34
C THR A 23 -3.03 -1.65 15.62
N ALA A 24 -3.56 -2.21 14.53
CA ALA A 24 -2.83 -3.20 13.74
C ALA A 24 -1.65 -2.53 13.01
N GLU A 25 -0.52 -3.23 12.98
CA GLU A 25 0.69 -2.78 12.30
C GLU A 25 0.74 -3.25 10.84
N ILE A 26 1.63 -2.64 10.06
CA ILE A 26 1.99 -3.15 8.74
C ILE A 26 2.71 -4.49 8.92
N GLN A 27 2.28 -5.51 8.19
CA GLN A 27 2.85 -6.83 8.22
C GLN A 27 3.59 -7.09 6.92
N ILE A 28 4.86 -7.51 7.03
CA ILE A 28 5.69 -7.94 5.91
C ILE A 28 6.08 -9.40 6.17
N LYS A 29 5.75 -10.29 5.24
CA LYS A 29 6.07 -11.72 5.32
C LYS A 29 6.79 -12.14 4.05
N ILE A 30 7.89 -12.85 4.22
CA ILE A 30 8.69 -13.38 3.13
C ILE A 30 8.47 -14.90 3.10
N TYR A 31 8.06 -15.41 1.96
CA TYR A 31 7.89 -16.83 1.67
C TYR A 31 8.83 -17.22 0.54
N ASP A 32 9.00 -18.52 0.32
CA ASP A 32 9.88 -19.05 -0.73
C ASP A 32 9.48 -18.58 -2.14
N ASP A 33 8.18 -18.34 -2.37
CA ASP A 33 7.60 -17.99 -3.67
C ASP A 33 7.07 -16.55 -3.76
N ARG A 34 6.96 -15.84 -2.63
CA ARG A 34 6.32 -14.51 -2.60
C ARG A 34 6.72 -13.63 -1.42
N LEU A 35 6.64 -12.33 -1.64
CA LEU A 35 6.57 -11.31 -0.59
C LEU A 35 5.10 -10.93 -0.37
N TRP A 36 4.69 -10.84 0.88
CA TRP A 36 3.35 -10.39 1.28
C TRP A 36 3.46 -9.17 2.17
N ILE A 37 2.90 -8.05 1.70
CA ILE A 37 2.81 -6.78 2.44
C ILE A 37 1.34 -6.48 2.68
N TRP A 38 0.98 -6.20 3.92
CA TRP A 38 -0.39 -5.91 4.32
C TRP A 38 -0.44 -4.81 5.36
N ASN A 39 -1.47 -3.98 5.30
CA ASN A 39 -1.77 -2.96 6.28
C ASN A 39 -3.28 -2.96 6.60
N PRO A 40 -3.69 -2.51 7.80
CA PRO A 40 -5.10 -2.22 8.03
C PRO A 40 -5.54 -1.12 7.06
N GLY A 41 -6.65 -1.33 6.38
CA GLY A 41 -7.13 -0.44 5.34
C GLY A 41 -8.24 -1.10 4.52
N LYS A 42 -8.97 -0.30 3.76
CA LYS A 42 -9.98 -0.78 2.82
C LYS A 42 -9.75 -0.11 1.48
N LEU A 43 -10.12 -0.82 0.41
CA LEU A 43 -10.13 -0.24 -0.93
C LEU A 43 -11.08 0.98 -0.93
N PRO A 44 -10.65 2.15 -1.46
CA PRO A 44 -11.52 3.31 -1.62
C PRO A 44 -12.77 2.93 -2.42
N LYS A 45 -13.93 3.51 -2.09
CA LYS A 45 -15.22 3.19 -2.74
C LYS A 45 -15.22 3.46 -4.25
N GLN A 46 -14.30 4.31 -4.72
CA GLN A 46 -14.12 4.69 -6.10
C GLN A 46 -13.36 3.63 -6.93
N LEU A 47 -12.71 2.66 -6.29
CA LEU A 47 -11.88 1.65 -6.95
C LEU A 47 -12.47 0.25 -6.76
N THR A 48 -12.32 -0.58 -7.78
CA THR A 48 -12.49 -2.04 -7.68
C THR A 48 -11.14 -2.73 -7.77
N ILE A 49 -11.09 -4.03 -7.48
CA ILE A 49 -9.85 -4.82 -7.60
C ILE A 49 -9.35 -4.82 -9.06
N GLU A 50 -10.26 -4.83 -10.03
CA GLU A 50 -9.94 -4.75 -11.45
C GLU A 50 -9.34 -3.40 -11.83
N SER A 51 -9.79 -2.30 -11.20
CA SER A 51 -9.22 -0.97 -11.40
C SER A 51 -7.72 -0.93 -11.08
N LEU A 52 -7.28 -1.67 -10.05
CA LEU A 52 -5.87 -1.72 -9.62
C LEU A 52 -4.92 -2.35 -10.66
N LYS A 53 -5.45 -3.04 -11.66
CA LYS A 53 -4.67 -3.64 -12.76
C LYS A 53 -4.49 -2.72 -13.96
N ARG A 54 -5.04 -1.50 -13.90
CA ARG A 54 -5.03 -0.50 -14.97
C ARG A 54 -4.55 0.83 -14.40
N GLU A 55 -4.33 1.81 -15.27
CA GLU A 55 -4.08 3.17 -14.81
C GLU A 55 -5.29 3.71 -14.05
N HIS A 56 -5.05 4.22 -12.84
CA HIS A 56 -6.09 4.74 -11.97
C HIS A 56 -5.54 5.89 -11.12
N SER A 57 -6.42 6.80 -10.70
CA SER A 57 -6.04 7.82 -9.71
C SER A 57 -5.75 7.16 -8.36
N SER A 58 -4.76 7.71 -7.63
CA SER A 58 -4.52 7.31 -6.24
C SER A 58 -5.45 8.10 -5.32
N PHE A 59 -6.06 7.40 -4.35
CA PHE A 59 -6.90 7.97 -3.31
C PHE A 59 -6.24 7.73 -1.94
N PRO A 60 -5.22 8.52 -1.57
CA PRO A 60 -4.47 8.33 -0.33
C PRO A 60 -5.34 8.61 0.89
N LYS A 61 -5.27 7.74 1.91
CA LYS A 61 -5.97 7.96 3.18
C LYS A 61 -5.25 9.00 4.05
N ASN A 62 -3.93 9.08 3.89
CA ASN A 62 -3.06 9.98 4.66
C ASN A 62 -2.29 10.93 3.71
N PRO A 63 -2.90 12.03 3.25
CA PRO A 63 -2.27 12.97 2.31
C PRO A 63 -0.98 13.62 2.82
N LEU A 64 -0.86 13.86 4.13
CA LEU A 64 0.36 14.40 4.73
C LEU A 64 1.53 13.43 4.60
N LEU A 65 1.30 12.13 4.81
CA LEU A 65 2.33 11.12 4.58
C LEU A 65 2.71 11.05 3.11
N LEU A 66 1.72 11.11 2.19
CA LEU A 66 2.02 11.17 0.76
C LEU A 66 2.93 12.35 0.42
N SER A 67 2.72 13.54 1.00
CA SER A 67 3.57 14.70 0.73
C SER A 67 5.02 14.55 1.20
N VAL A 68 5.30 13.67 2.15
CA VAL A 68 6.66 13.40 2.65
C VAL A 68 7.45 12.51 1.69
N PHE A 69 6.77 11.60 0.98
CA PHE A 69 7.40 10.63 0.08
C PHE A 69 7.37 11.05 -1.40
N ARG A 70 6.91 12.27 -1.69
CA ARG A 70 6.79 12.83 -3.04
C ARG A 70 8.01 13.64 -3.44
#